data_AF-A0A349JKU0-F1
#
_entry.id   AF-A0A349JKU0-F1
#
_cell.length_a   1.000
_cell.length_b   1.000
_cell.length_c   1.000
_cell.angle_alpha   90.00
_cell.angle_beta   90.00
_cell.angle_gamma   90.00
#
_symmetry.space_group_name_H-M   'P 1'
#
loop_
_entity.id
_entity.type
_entity.pdbx_description
1 polymer ?
#
loop_
_entity_poly.entity_id
_entity_poly.type
_entity_poly.pdbx_seq_one_letter_code
_entity_poly.pdbx_strand_id
1 'polypeptide(L)'
;MSGNESRVQAISQIVNRKLMPPRPPKRLEDMWATDVFTLSKMQESLPKSIFKSVKNTVQTGKKIDPSVADVVAVAMKDWAISKGALYYAHV
;
A
#
# COMPACT_ATOMS: atom_id res chain seq x y z
N MET A 1 2.83 -50.14 -4.64
CA MET A 1 2.07 -49.03 -4.03
C MET A 1 3.03 -47.92 -3.69
N SER A 2 3.18 -46.96 -4.61
CA SER A 2 4.07 -45.81 -4.49
C SER A 2 3.37 -44.71 -3.67
N GLY A 3 3.38 -44.84 -2.35
CA GLY A 3 2.73 -43.85 -1.46
C GLY A 3 3.51 -42.56 -1.26
N ASN A 4 4.69 -42.41 -1.89
CA ASN A 4 5.66 -41.39 -1.48
C ASN A 4 6.34 -40.62 -2.64
N GLU A 5 5.96 -40.87 -3.89
CA GLU A 5 6.55 -40.18 -5.06
C GLU A 5 6.36 -38.67 -4.98
N SER A 6 5.18 -38.20 -4.61
CA SER A 6 4.88 -36.77 -4.46
C SER A 6 5.77 -36.11 -3.40
N ARG A 7 6.01 -36.79 -2.27
CA ARG A 7 6.90 -36.29 -1.22
C ARG A 7 8.36 -36.25 -1.68
N VAL A 8 8.83 -37.31 -2.33
CA VAL A 8 10.22 -37.38 -2.85
C VAL A 8 10.45 -36.31 -3.92
N GLN A 9 9.46 -36.08 -4.78
CA GLN A 9 9.50 -35.03 -5.80
C GLN A 9 9.51 -33.63 -5.16
N ALA A 10 8.70 -33.38 -4.14
CA ALA A 10 8.70 -32.11 -3.41
C ALA A 10 10.05 -31.85 -2.71
N ILE A 11 10.64 -32.86 -2.05
CA ILE A 11 11.97 -32.75 -1.43
C ILE A 11 13.03 -32.42 -2.49
N SER A 12 13.02 -33.12 -3.62
CA SER A 12 13.95 -32.85 -4.72
C SER A 12 13.82 -31.43 -5.27
N GLN A 13 12.59 -30.92 -5.44
CA GLN A 13 12.35 -29.56 -5.91
C GLN A 13 12.84 -28.49 -4.92
N ILE A 14 12.69 -28.72 -3.61
CA ILE A 14 13.19 -27.79 -2.58
C ILE A 14 14.72 -27.79 -2.56
N VAL A 15 15.35 -28.96 -2.55
CA VAL A 15 16.81 -29.10 -2.47
C VAL A 15 17.49 -28.50 -3.71
N ASN A 16 16.91 -28.71 -4.89
CA ASN A 16 17.46 -28.25 -6.16
C ASN A 16 16.90 -26.89 -6.61
N ARG A 17 16.16 -26.19 -5.75
CA ARG A 17 15.60 -24.87 -6.08
C ARG A 17 16.74 -23.88 -6.33
N LYS A 18 16.82 -23.35 -7.54
CA LYS A 18 17.73 -22.25 -7.86
C LYS A 18 17.37 -21.03 -7.00
N LEU A 19 18.36 -20.54 -6.24
CA LEU A 19 18.21 -19.32 -5.45
C LEU A 19 17.95 -18.14 -6.40
N MET A 20 17.04 -17.25 -5.99
CA MET A 20 16.86 -16.00 -6.72
C MET A 20 18.12 -15.14 -6.56
N PRO A 21 18.56 -14.46 -7.63
CA PRO A 21 19.72 -13.57 -7.53
C PRO A 21 19.45 -12.48 -6.50
N PRO A 22 20.47 -12.07 -5.72
CA PRO A 22 20.32 -10.97 -4.78
C PRO A 22 20.01 -9.69 -5.55
N ARG A 23 18.97 -8.98 -5.14
CA ARG A 23 18.61 -7.69 -5.71
C ARG A 23 19.14 -6.61 -4.77
N PRO A 24 20.09 -5.75 -5.19
CA PRO A 24 20.56 -4.68 -4.34
C PRO A 24 19.40 -3.75 -3.98
N PRO A 25 19.33 -3.25 -2.72
CA PRO A 25 18.29 -2.32 -2.34
C PRO A 25 18.41 -1.04 -3.17
N LYS A 26 17.26 -0.47 -3.55
CA LYS A 26 17.23 0.88 -4.13
C LYS A 26 17.55 1.90 -3.04
N ARG A 27 17.73 3.16 -3.43
CA ARG A 27 17.87 4.25 -2.45
C ARG A 27 16.63 4.33 -1.58
N LEU A 28 16.79 4.74 -0.32
CA LEU A 28 15.68 4.83 0.63
C LEU A 28 14.54 5.72 0.10
N GLU A 29 14.91 6.82 -0.55
CA GLU A 29 14.00 7.78 -1.16
C GLU A 29 13.06 7.14 -2.22
N ASP A 30 13.54 6.11 -2.92
CA ASP A 30 12.80 5.41 -3.98
C ASP A 30 11.93 4.28 -3.45
N MET A 31 12.02 3.94 -2.16
CA MET A 31 11.31 2.82 -1.53
C MET A 31 10.40 3.26 -0.39
N TRP A 32 10.77 4.32 0.32
CA TRP A 32 10.07 4.75 1.51
C TRP A 32 8.76 5.46 1.17
N ALA A 33 7.66 5.01 1.80
CA ALA A 33 6.34 5.63 1.70
C ALA A 33 5.85 5.89 0.26
N THR A 34 6.34 5.13 -0.73
CA THR A 34 5.97 5.28 -2.14
C THR A 34 4.49 5.00 -2.38
N ASP A 35 3.94 4.03 -1.64
CA ASP A 35 2.56 3.54 -1.76
C ASP A 35 1.75 3.82 -0.50
N VAL A 36 2.07 4.94 0.16
CA VAL A 36 1.32 5.48 1.28
C VAL A 36 0.74 6.83 0.88
N PHE A 37 -0.54 7.08 1.14
CA PHE A 37 -1.18 8.38 0.90
C PHE A 37 -0.82 9.36 2.03
N THR A 38 0.41 9.86 2.02
CA THR A 38 0.97 10.75 3.06
C THR A 38 0.33 12.14 3.03
N LEU A 39 0.57 12.94 4.09
CA LEU A 39 0.10 14.33 4.15
C LEU A 39 0.58 15.18 2.96
N SER A 40 1.79 14.97 2.47
CA SER A 40 2.30 15.68 1.28
C SER A 40 1.47 15.34 0.03
N LYS A 41 1.17 14.07 -0.18
CA LYS A 41 0.33 13.61 -1.32
C LYS A 41 -1.12 14.09 -1.18
N MET A 42 -1.65 14.08 0.05
CA MET A 42 -2.95 14.68 0.36
C MET A 42 -2.99 16.17 0.03
N GLN A 43 -1.92 16.92 0.30
CA GLN A 43 -1.85 18.35 -0.01
C GLN A 43 -1.87 18.62 -1.52
N GLU A 44 -1.28 17.74 -2.32
CA GLU A 44 -1.29 17.81 -3.78
C GLU A 44 -2.65 17.40 -4.38
N SER A 45 -3.35 16.48 -3.72
CA SER A 45 -4.58 15.85 -4.24
C SER A 45 -5.87 16.49 -3.72
N LEU A 46 -5.82 17.20 -2.58
CA LEU A 46 -7.01 17.75 -1.90
C LEU A 46 -7.09 19.28 -2.00
N PRO A 47 -8.30 19.85 -2.02
CA PRO A 47 -8.49 21.29 -1.85
C PRO A 47 -7.93 21.79 -0.51
N LYS A 48 -7.44 23.03 -0.47
CA LYS A 48 -6.80 23.64 0.71
C LYS A 48 -7.66 23.57 1.98
N SER A 49 -8.97 23.78 1.87
CA SER A 49 -9.91 23.73 2.99
C SER A 49 -10.02 22.33 3.59
N ILE A 50 -10.15 21.32 2.72
CA ILE A 50 -10.25 19.90 3.09
C ILE A 50 -8.95 19.40 3.70
N PHE A 51 -7.81 19.70 3.06
CA PHE A 51 -6.50 19.34 3.60
C PHE A 51 -6.27 19.91 5.00
N LYS A 52 -6.64 21.18 5.23
CA LYS A 52 -6.52 21.82 6.54
C LYS A 52 -7.41 21.13 7.59
N SER A 53 -8.63 20.75 7.22
CA SER A 53 -9.55 20.00 8.09
C SER A 53 -8.94 18.65 8.50
N VAL A 54 -8.52 17.84 7.53
CA VAL A 54 -7.90 16.52 7.75
C VAL A 54 -6.62 16.63 8.58
N LYS A 55 -5.74 17.58 8.25
CA LYS A 55 -4.50 17.83 9.00
C LYS A 55 -4.79 18.14 10.48
N ASN A 56 -5.78 18.98 10.75
CA ASN A 56 -6.19 19.31 12.12
C ASN A 56 -6.75 18.07 12.85
N THR A 57 -7.60 17.29 12.19
CA THR A 57 -8.14 16.03 12.73
C THR A 57 -7.02 15.06 13.11
N VAL A 58 -6.03 14.86 12.23
CA VAL A 58 -4.87 13.99 12.50
C VAL A 58 -4.02 14.49 13.67
N GLN A 59 -3.80 15.81 13.79
CA GLN A 59 -2.97 16.39 14.86
C GLN A 59 -3.67 16.44 16.22
N THR A 60 -5.00 16.64 16.23
CA THR A 60 -5.77 16.85 17.46
C THR A 60 -6.51 15.61 17.94
N GLY A 61 -6.61 14.56 17.10
CA GLY A 61 -7.39 13.35 17.39
C GLY A 61 -8.90 13.58 17.44
N LYS A 62 -9.39 14.75 16.97
CA LYS A 62 -10.83 15.04 16.88
C LYS A 62 -11.49 14.14 15.83
N LYS A 63 -12.80 14.00 15.89
CA LYS A 63 -13.57 13.32 14.84
C LYS A 63 -13.44 14.06 13.51
N ILE A 64 -13.37 13.30 12.41
CA ILE A 64 -13.43 13.87 11.07
C ILE A 64 -14.84 14.40 10.80
N ASP A 65 -14.92 15.52 10.11
CA ASP A 65 -16.19 16.05 9.62
C ASP A 65 -16.72 15.15 8.48
N PRO A 66 -17.92 14.55 8.61
CA PRO A 66 -18.47 13.71 7.54
C PRO A 66 -18.57 14.42 6.19
N SER A 67 -18.77 15.74 6.17
CA SER A 67 -18.88 16.52 4.93
C SER A 67 -17.58 16.54 4.11
N VAL A 68 -16.43 16.34 4.75
CA VAL A 68 -15.13 16.27 4.05
C VAL A 68 -14.75 14.86 3.66
N ALA A 69 -15.41 13.84 4.23
CA ALA A 69 -15.05 12.44 4.07
C ALA A 69 -15.19 11.97 2.61
N ASP A 70 -16.27 12.35 1.93
CA ASP A 70 -16.51 11.95 0.54
C ASP A 70 -15.44 12.50 -0.41
N VAL A 71 -15.02 13.75 -0.22
CA VAL A 71 -13.97 14.38 -1.03
C VAL A 71 -12.64 13.68 -0.81
N VAL A 72 -12.32 13.33 0.44
CA VAL A 72 -11.09 12.59 0.78
C VAL A 72 -11.13 11.19 0.17
N ALA A 73 -12.28 10.51 0.22
CA ALA A 73 -12.44 9.18 -0.36
C ALA A 73 -12.24 9.18 -1.89
N VAL A 74 -12.79 10.17 -2.59
CA VAL A 74 -12.60 10.32 -4.05
C VAL A 74 -11.12 10.55 -4.38
N ALA A 75 -10.47 11.52 -3.72
CA ALA A 75 -9.05 11.80 -3.96
C ALA A 75 -8.14 10.60 -3.64
N MET A 76 -8.43 9.87 -2.55
CA MET A 76 -7.70 8.66 -2.18
C MET A 76 -7.91 7.54 -3.21
N LYS A 77 -9.13 7.39 -3.74
CA LYS A 77 -9.43 6.44 -4.81
C LYS A 77 -8.65 6.76 -6.08
N ASP A 78 -8.68 8.01 -6.52
CA ASP A 78 -8.01 8.43 -7.75
C ASP A 78 -6.49 8.27 -7.64
N TRP A 79 -5.93 8.62 -6.47
CA TRP A 79 -4.52 8.35 -6.16
C TRP A 79 -4.19 6.85 -6.20
N ALA A 80 -5.01 6.01 -5.57
CA ALA A 80 -4.77 4.57 -5.52
C ALA A 80 -4.90 3.92 -6.91
N ILE A 81 -5.87 4.35 -7.72
CA ILE A 81 -6.04 3.89 -9.11
C ILE A 81 -4.82 4.29 -9.95
N SER A 82 -4.27 5.49 -9.76
CA SER A 82 -3.03 5.90 -10.44
C SER A 82 -1.83 4.98 -10.16
N LYS A 83 -1.87 4.26 -9.03
CA LYS A 83 -0.90 3.25 -8.61
C LYS A 83 -1.26 1.83 -9.04
N GLY A 84 -2.38 1.64 -9.72
CA GLY A 84 -2.87 0.32 -10.17
C GLY A 84 -3.69 -0.44 -9.12
N ALA A 85 -4.18 0.22 -8.07
CA ALA A 85 -5.09 -0.41 -7.12
C ALA A 85 -6.48 -0.64 -7.75
N LEU A 86 -7.05 -1.82 -7.51
CA LEU A 86 -8.36 -2.22 -8.04
C LEU A 86 -9.42 -2.41 -6.95
N TYR A 87 -8.99 -2.62 -5.70
CA TYR A 87 -9.85 -2.94 -4.58
C TYR A 87 -9.47 -2.08 -3.38
N TYR A 88 -10.43 -1.87 -2.49
CA TYR A 88 -10.19 -1.30 -1.17
C TYR A 88 -10.68 -2.30 -0.11
N ALA A 89 -10.08 -2.23 1.07
CA ALA A 89 -10.49 -3.01 2.23
C ALA A 89 -10.35 -2.15 3.49
N HIS A 90 -11.21 -2.43 4.48
CA HIS A 90 -10.94 -2.01 5.85
C HIS A 90 -9.96 -3.03 6.44
N VAL A 91 -8.80 -2.54 6.87
CA VAL A 91 -7.76 -3.34 7.53
C VAL A 91 -8.01 -3.36 9.03
#